data_AF-A0A1F2RH73-F1
#
_entry.id   AF-A0A1F2RH73-F1
#
_cell.length_a   1.000
_cell.length_b   1.000
_cell.length_c   1.000
_cell.angle_alpha   90.00
_cell.angle_beta   90.00
_cell.angle_gamma   90.00
#
_symmetry.space_group_name_H-M   'P 1'
#
loop_
_entity.id
_entity.type
_entity.pdbx_description
1 polymer ?
#
loop_
_entity_poly.entity_id
_entity_poly.type
_entity_poly.pdbx_seq_one_letter_code
_entity_poly.pdbx_strand_id
1 'polypeptide(L)' 'MSSNTLSQLLKLPAGERAELAMALWDSLSDAEREVELALTPEQKAELDRRWAEHLENPGSAAPWSEVRRKLLGRN' A
#
# COMPACT_ATOMS: atom_id res chain seq x y z
N MET A 1 -14.76 15.05 -5.21
CA MET A 1 -15.65 13.87 -5.25
C MET A 1 -16.71 14.03 -4.18
N SER A 2 -17.98 14.21 -4.56
CA SER A 2 -19.07 14.33 -3.60
C SER A 2 -19.15 13.05 -2.76
N SER A 3 -19.28 13.16 -1.43
CA SER A 3 -19.40 12.02 -0.49
C SER A 3 -20.37 10.91 -0.96
N ASN A 4 -21.37 11.28 -1.76
CA ASN A 4 -22.32 10.37 -2.40
C ASN A 4 -21.65 9.34 -3.34
N THR A 5 -20.67 9.73 -4.17
CA THR A 5 -20.03 8.81 -5.14
C THR A 5 -19.26 7.69 -4.44
N LEU A 6 -18.44 8.02 -3.44
CA LEU A 6 -17.73 7.02 -2.65
C LEU A 6 -18.70 6.08 -1.92
N SER A 7 -19.79 6.63 -1.37
CA SER A 7 -20.83 5.85 -0.71
C SER A 7 -21.51 4.84 -1.64
N GLN A 8 -21.63 5.13 -2.95
CA GLN A 8 -22.14 4.15 -3.92
C GLN A 8 -21.08 3.10 -4.29
N LEU A 9 -19.83 3.51 -4.50
CA LEU A 9 -18.72 2.59 -4.80
C LEU A 9 -18.53 1.55 -3.70
N LEU A 10 -18.69 1.94 -2.43
CA LEU A 10 -18.57 1.02 -1.30
C LEU A 10 -19.70 -0.03 -1.22
N LYS A 11 -20.82 0.16 -1.93
CA LYS A 11 -21.92 -0.82 -2.00
C LYS A 11 -21.68 -1.92 -3.04
N LEU A 12 -20.73 -1.73 -3.95
CA LEU A 12 -20.40 -2.74 -4.95
C LEU A 12 -19.84 -4.01 -4.27
N PRO A 13 -19.98 -5.19 -4.89
CA PRO A 13 -19.29 -6.40 -4.45
C PRO A 13 -17.79 -6.19 -4.29
N ALA A 14 -17.15 -6.94 -3.38
CA ALA A 14 -15.74 -6.74 -3.06
C ALA A 14 -14.81 -6.90 -4.29
N GLY A 15 -15.13 -7.82 -5.20
CA GLY A 15 -14.39 -8.00 -6.46
C GLY A 15 -14.45 -6.77 -7.35
N GLU A 16 -15.66 -6.25 -7.62
CA GLU A 16 -15.86 -5.05 -8.43
C GLU A 16 -15.18 -3.81 -7.82
N ARG A 17 -15.19 -3.68 -6.50
CA ARG A 17 -14.44 -2.60 -5.83
C ARG A 17 -12.94 -2.71 -6.06
N ALA A 18 -12.39 -3.93 -5.96
CA ALA A 18 -10.97 -4.16 -6.18
C ALA A 18 -10.58 -3.88 -7.64
N GLU A 19 -11.39 -4.33 -8.59
CA GLU A 19 -11.19 -4.07 -10.03
C GLU A 19 -11.22 -2.57 -10.32
N LEU A 20 -12.20 -1.82 -9.80
CA LEU A 20 -12.27 -0.38 -9.98
C LEU A 20 -11.11 0.36 -9.30
N ALA A 21 -10.69 -0.08 -8.11
CA ALA A 21 -9.53 0.50 -7.44
C ALA A 21 -8.25 0.32 -8.27
N MET A 22 -8.05 -0.87 -8.84
CA MET A 22 -6.94 -1.14 -9.75
C MET A 22 -7.05 -0.36 -11.06
N ALA A 23 -8.23 -0.26 -11.66
CA ALA A 23 -8.42 0.52 -12.89
C ALA A 23 -8.14 2.02 -12.67
N LEU A 24 -8.58 2.59 -11.53
CA LEU A 24 -8.27 3.95 -11.15
C LEU A 24 -6.77 4.14 -10.92
N TRP A 25 -6.13 3.21 -10.22
CA TRP A 25 -4.68 3.20 -10.03
C TRP A 25 -3.92 3.14 -11.36
N ASP A 26 -4.33 2.24 -12.25
CA ASP A 26 -3.73 2.00 -13.56
C ASP A 26 -3.92 3.19 -14.52
N SER A 27 -4.94 4.02 -14.29
CA SER A 27 -5.20 5.22 -15.08
C SER A 27 -4.23 6.37 -14.82
N LEU A 28 -3.50 6.35 -13.70
CA LEU A 28 -2.48 7.35 -13.37
C LEU A 28 -1.22 7.14 -14.22
N SER A 29 -0.66 8.21 -14.75
CA SER A 29 0.68 8.19 -15.33
C SER A 29 1.75 7.94 -14.26
N ASP A 30 2.93 7.48 -14.68
CA ASP A 30 4.05 7.26 -13.76
C ASP A 30 4.44 8.54 -13.03
N ALA A 31 4.40 9.69 -13.72
CA ALA A 31 4.66 11.00 -13.11
C ALA A 31 3.63 11.36 -12.02
N GLU A 32 2.34 11.09 -12.25
CA GLU A 32 1.29 11.35 -11.25
C GLU A 32 1.46 10.44 -10.01
N ARG A 33 1.82 9.17 -10.22
CA ARG A 33 2.12 8.25 -9.12
C ARG A 33 3.36 8.67 -8.34
N GLU A 34 4.43 9.06 -9.04
CA GLU A 34 5.68 9.47 -8.40
C GLU A 34 5.53 10.75 -7.58
N VAL A 35 4.77 11.73 -8.05
CA VAL A 35 4.55 12.99 -7.33
C VAL A 35 3.76 12.77 -6.04
N GLU A 36 2.65 12.03 -6.12
CA GLU A 36 1.77 11.81 -4.95
C GLU A 36 2.36 10.83 -3.92
N LEU A 37 3.31 9.98 -4.33
CA LEU A 37 3.93 8.96 -3.48
C LEU A 37 5.42 9.21 -3.22
N ALA A 38 5.90 10.42 -3.51
CA ALA A 38 7.26 10.82 -3.26
C ALA A 38 7.57 10.68 -1.76
N LEU A 39 8.52 9.79 -1.45
CA LEU A 39 9.01 9.63 -0.09
C LEU A 39 9.82 10.85 0.33
N THR A 40 9.71 11.24 1.60
CA THR A 40 10.64 12.23 2.15
C THR A 40 12.07 11.67 2.17
N PRO A 41 13.11 12.51 2.16
CA PRO A 41 14.48 12.05 2.28
C PRO A 41 14.71 11.13 3.49
N GLU A 42 14.07 11.41 4.62
CA GLU A 42 14.16 10.65 5.85
C GLU A 42 13.49 9.27 5.72
N GLN A 43 12.33 9.21 5.07
CA GLN A 43 11.64 7.94 4.80
C GLN A 43 12.47 7.06 3.87
N LYS A 44 13.05 7.65 2.82
CA LYS A 44 13.95 6.93 1.90
C LYS A 44 15.18 6.39 2.64
N ALA A 45 15.82 7.22 3.46
CA ALA A 45 16.97 6.82 4.25
C ALA A 45 16.64 5.67 5.24
N GLU A 46 15.46 5.70 5.86
CA GLU A 46 15.04 4.61 6.75
C GLU A 46 14.76 3.30 5.99
N LEU A 47 14.20 3.36 4.79
CA LEU A 47 14.02 2.17 3.95
C LEU A 47 15.38 1.59 3.53
N ASP A 48 16.31 2.44 3.09
CA ASP A 48 17.67 2.02 2.72
C ASP A 48 18.40 1.37 3.91
N ARG A 49 18.28 1.97 5.11
CA ARG A 49 18.86 1.43 6.35
C ARG A 49 18.29 0.06 6.70
N ARG A 50 16.97 -0.10 6.67
CA ARG A 50 16.30 -1.39 6.96
C ARG A 50 16.62 -2.46 5.93
N TRP A 51 16.75 -2.05 4.67
CA TRP A 51 17.11 -2.97 3.60
C TRP A 51 18.53 -3.50 3.78
N ALA A 52 19.50 -2.63 4.08
CA ALA A 52 20.87 -3.05 4.38
C ALA A 52 20.93 -3.98 5.59
N GLU A 53 20.22 -3.64 6.68
CA GLU A 53 20.12 -4.48 7.88
C GLU A 53 19.51 -5.87 7.58
N HIS A 54 18.53 -5.94 6.68
CA HIS A 54 17.93 -7.21 6.26
C HIS A 54 18.87 -8.06 5.40
N LEU A 55 19.65 -7.44 4.52
CA LEU A 55 20.64 -8.15 3.71
C LEU A 55 21.74 -8.78 4.56
N GLU A 56 22.20 -8.08 5.60
CA GLU A 56 23.19 -8.60 6.55
C GLU A 56 22.60 -9.62 7.52
N ASN A 57 21.36 -9.40 7.96
CA ASN A 57 20.63 -10.28 8.85
C ASN A 57 19.18 -10.47 8.38
N PRO A 58 18.88 -11.53 7.61
CA PRO A 58 17.53 -11.78 7.13
C PRO A 58 16.48 -11.92 8.25
N GLY A 59 16.91 -12.28 9.46
CA GLY A 59 16.05 -12.37 10.64
C GLY A 59 15.64 -11.03 11.27
N SER A 60 16.17 -9.90 10.79
CA SER A 60 15.78 -8.55 11.26
C SER A 60 14.39 -8.13 10.80
N ALA A 61 13.85 -8.78 9.76
CA ALA A 61 12.52 -8.50 9.24
C ALA A 61 11.45 -9.44 9.83
N ALA A 62 10.25 -8.90 10.03
CA ALA A 62 9.10 -9.72 10.40
C ALA A 62 8.59 -10.52 9.17
N PRO A 63 8.38 -11.85 9.28
CA PRO A 63 7.80 -12.62 8.20
C PRO A 63 6.42 -12.10 7.81
N TRP A 64 6.12 -12.06 6.51
CA TRP A 64 4.83 -11.57 6.01
C TRP A 64 3.64 -12.34 6.59
N SER A 65 3.77 -13.65 6.82
CA SER A 65 2.75 -14.46 7.46
C SER A 65 2.39 -13.97 8.87
N GLU A 66 3.37 -13.52 9.63
CA GLU A 66 3.17 -12.95 10.97
C GLU A 66 2.49 -11.58 10.89
N VAL A 67 2.96 -10.71 9.99
CA VAL A 67 2.35 -9.38 9.76
C VAL A 67 0.90 -9.53 9.34
N ARG A 68 0.63 -10.39 8.36
CA ARG A 68 -0.72 -10.69 7.85
C ARG A 68 -1.63 -11.21 8.97
N ARG A 69 -1.14 -12.14 9.80
CA ARG A 69 -1.90 -12.66 10.95
C ARG A 69 -2.26 -11.55 11.95
N LYS A 70 -1.34 -10.62 12.24
CA LYS A 70 -1.62 -9.49 13.15
C LYS A 70 -2.66 -8.54 12.57
N LEU A 71 -2.60 -8.25 11.27
CA LEU A 71 -3.51 -7.31 10.61
C LEU A 71 -4.92 -7.89 10.40
N LEU A 72 -5.02 -9.16 10.01
CA LEU A 72 -6.30 -9.81 9.69
C LEU A 72 -6.90 -10.60 10.87
N GLY A 73 -6.14 -10.81 11.94
CA GLY A 73 -6.60 -11.53 13.13
C GLY A 73 -7.32 -10.65 14.17
N ARG A 74 -7.45 -9.34 13.92
CA ARG A 74 -8.29 -8.43 14.71
C ARG A 74 -9.71 -8.48 14.14
N ASN A 75 -10.54 -9.37 14.68
CA ASN A 75 -12.00 -9.28 14.62
C ASN A 75 -12.51 -8.69 15.93
#